data_AF-A0A2G6F6A0-F1
#
_entry.id   AF-A0A2G6F6A0-F1
#
_cell.length_a   1.000
_cell.length_b   1.000
_cell.length_c   1.000
_cell.angle_alpha   90.00
_cell.angle_beta   90.00
_cell.angle_gamma   90.00
#
_symmetry.space_group_name_H-M   'P 1'
#
loop_
_entity.id
_entity.type
_entity.pdbx_description
1 polymer ?
#
loop_
_entity_poly.entity_id
_entity_poly.type
_entity_poly.pdbx_seq_one_letter_code
_entity_poly.pdbx_strand_id
1 'polypeptide(L)'
;MIKKNTVMVKINAKFLEFILGGAYSFELENGDIIIFEQINKSILTKYDLKSNEFKNKNFEITYTEVFDDEDSEDFLMFKLEKIRFLDGNR
;
A
#
# COMPACT_ATOMS: atom_id res chain seq x y z
N MET A 1 -9.79 -7.63 -25.64
CA MET A 1 -9.25 -8.08 -24.34
C MET A 1 -8.41 -6.93 -23.83
N ILE A 2 -8.84 -6.26 -22.76
CA ILE A 2 -8.09 -5.11 -22.22
C ILE A 2 -6.78 -5.63 -21.62
N LYS A 3 -5.65 -5.06 -22.02
CA LYS A 3 -4.33 -5.45 -21.54
C LYS A 3 -4.05 -4.67 -20.26
N LYS A 4 -3.88 -5.39 -19.15
CA LYS A 4 -3.47 -4.81 -17.87
C LYS A 4 -1.95 -4.71 -17.81
N ASN A 5 -1.46 -3.58 -17.33
CA ASN A 5 -0.05 -3.36 -17.07
C ASN A 5 0.19 -3.24 -15.58
N THR A 6 1.42 -3.55 -15.20
CA THR A 6 1.82 -3.55 -13.79
C THR A 6 3.18 -2.93 -13.62
N VAL A 7 3.30 -2.01 -12.67
CA VAL A 7 4.58 -1.46 -12.24
C VAL A 7 4.78 -1.80 -10.77
N MET A 8 5.97 -2.30 -10.41
CA MET A 8 6.31 -2.59 -9.03
C MET A 8 7.15 -1.44 -8.47
N VAL A 9 6.70 -0.88 -7.35
CA VAL A 9 7.33 0.25 -6.68
C VAL A 9 7.76 -0.17 -5.28
N LYS A 10 8.94 0.30 -4.86
CA LYS A 10 9.48 0.09 -3.52
C LYS A 10 9.86 1.44 -2.92
N ILE A 11 9.27 1.78 -1.77
CA ILE A 11 9.42 3.11 -1.15
C ILE A 11 9.21 3.03 0.36
N ASN A 12 9.67 4.03 1.11
CA ASN A 12 9.25 4.19 2.49
C ASN A 12 7.90 4.92 2.57
N ALA A 13 7.07 4.49 3.51
CA ALA A 13 5.79 5.12 3.75
C ALA A 13 5.38 4.96 5.22
N LYS A 14 4.56 5.89 5.68
CA LYS A 14 4.01 5.93 7.03
C LYS A 14 2.59 5.38 6.99
N PHE A 15 2.31 4.35 7.79
CA PHE A 15 0.96 3.82 7.90
C PHE A 15 0.07 4.85 8.62
N LEU A 16 -1.03 5.23 7.97
CA LEU A 16 -1.98 6.18 8.55
C LEU A 16 -3.11 5.45 9.27
N GLU A 17 -3.89 4.65 8.56
CA GLU A 17 -4.99 3.90 9.18
C GLU A 17 -5.58 2.81 8.30
N PHE A 18 -6.33 1.92 8.95
CA PHE A 18 -7.30 1.06 8.30
C PHE A 18 -8.60 1.84 7.99
N ILE A 19 -9.03 1.82 6.73
CA ILE A 19 -10.25 2.47 6.25
C ILE A 19 -11.42 1.49 6.31
N LEU A 20 -12.58 1.96 6.78
CA LEU A 20 -13.83 1.20 6.75
C LEU A 20 -14.14 0.76 5.32
N GLY A 21 -14.15 -0.55 5.08
CA GLY A 21 -14.25 -1.12 3.71
C GLY A 21 -13.11 -2.05 3.34
N GLY A 22 -12.05 -2.14 4.15
CA GLY A 22 -10.99 -3.14 3.96
C GLY A 22 -9.68 -2.60 3.38
N ALA A 23 -9.58 -1.30 3.14
CA ALA A 23 -8.42 -0.65 2.56
C ALA A 23 -7.50 -0.06 3.64
N TYR A 24 -6.27 0.28 3.24
CA TYR A 24 -5.24 0.78 4.16
C TYR A 24 -4.54 1.97 3.52
N SER A 25 -4.42 3.08 4.25
CA SER A 25 -3.78 4.30 3.75
C SER A 25 -2.35 4.44 4.26
N PHE A 26 -1.47 4.90 3.38
CA PHE A 26 -0.07 5.19 3.67
C PHE A 26 0.30 6.56 3.09
N GLU A 27 1.04 7.35 3.87
CA GLU A 27 1.65 8.60 3.43
C GLU A 27 3.08 8.32 2.94
N LEU A 28 3.36 8.70 1.71
CA LEU A 28 4.68 8.59 1.10
C LEU A 28 5.62 9.69 1.58
N GLU A 29 6.92 9.56 1.29
CA GLU A 29 7.93 10.56 1.67
C GLU A 29 7.69 11.95 1.05
N ASN A 30 7.02 12.03 -0.10
CA ASN A 30 6.66 13.28 -0.76
C ASN A 30 5.35 13.91 -0.21
N GLY A 31 4.69 13.26 0.75
CA GLY A 31 3.43 13.71 1.34
C GLY A 31 2.16 13.19 0.64
N ASP A 32 2.29 12.48 -0.48
CA ASP A 32 1.15 11.87 -1.16
C ASP A 32 0.56 10.73 -0.32
N ILE A 33 -0.75 10.53 -0.44
CA ILE A 33 -1.46 9.44 0.24
C ILE A 33 -1.87 8.39 -0.80
N ILE A 34 -1.42 7.15 -0.59
CA ILE A 34 -1.86 5.99 -1.36
C ILE A 34 -2.84 5.17 -0.51
N ILE A 35 -3.92 4.73 -1.15
CA ILE A 35 -4.88 3.78 -0.58
C ILE A 35 -4.62 2.43 -1.24
N PHE A 36 -4.34 1.40 -0.45
CA PHE A 36 -4.22 0.04 -0.95
C PHE A 36 -5.55 -0.69 -0.82
N GLU A 37 -6.21 -0.95 -1.96
CA GLU A 37 -7.45 -1.74 -2.01
C GLU A 37 -7.19 -3.23 -1.84
N GLN A 38 -5.97 -3.68 -2.18
CA GLN A 38 -5.55 -5.07 -2.02
C GLN A 38 -4.27 -5.16 -1.20
N ILE A 39 -4.25 -6.11 -0.26
CA ILE A 39 -3.07 -6.44 0.54
C ILE A 39 -2.77 -7.93 0.41
N ASN A 40 -1.50 -8.26 0.22
CA ASN A 40 -1.04 -9.64 0.30
C ASN A 40 -1.34 -10.22 1.69
N LYS A 41 -2.11 -11.31 1.75
CA LYS A 41 -2.58 -11.92 3.01
C LYS A 41 -1.46 -12.23 4.01
N SER A 42 -0.25 -12.53 3.53
CA SER A 42 0.91 -12.78 4.40
C SER A 42 1.29 -11.58 5.28
N ILE A 43 1.01 -10.36 4.80
CA ILE A 43 1.20 -9.12 5.56
C ILE A 43 0.23 -9.09 6.75
N LEU A 44 -1.04 -9.41 6.52
CA LEU A 44 -2.08 -9.39 7.57
C LEU A 44 -1.82 -10.45 8.66
N THR A 45 -1.15 -11.54 8.31
CA THR A 45 -0.73 -12.55 9.30
C THR A 45 0.44 -12.08 10.16
N LYS A 46 1.34 -11.25 9.59
CA LYS A 46 2.56 -10.78 10.27
C LYS A 46 2.35 -9.47 11.04
N TYR A 47 1.49 -8.61 10.52
CA TYR A 47 1.20 -7.28 11.04
C TYR A 47 -0.32 -7.11 11.14
N ASP A 48 -0.83 -6.91 12.35
CA ASP A 48 -2.23 -6.53 12.55
C ASP A 48 -2.40 -5.03 12.28
N LEU A 49 -2.35 -4.64 11.01
CA LEU A 49 -2.54 -3.24 10.61
C LEU A 49 -3.96 -2.74 10.92
N LYS A 50 -4.93 -3.66 11.06
CA LYS A 50 -6.34 -3.32 11.30
C LYS A 50 -6.58 -2.79 12.72
N SER A 51 -5.80 -3.24 13.70
CA SER A 51 -5.90 -2.74 15.09
C SER A 51 -5.43 -1.30 15.26
N ASN A 52 -4.81 -0.71 14.22
CA ASN A 52 -4.13 0.60 14.26
C ASN A 52 -2.96 0.69 15.27
N GLU A 53 -2.46 -0.43 15.81
CA GLU A 53 -1.25 -0.44 16.66
C GLU A 53 -0.03 0.19 15.98
N PHE A 54 0.03 0.03 14.65
CA PHE A 54 1.10 0.54 13.81
C PHE A 54 0.85 1.96 13.26
N LYS A 55 -0.22 2.65 13.69
CA LYS A 55 -0.56 3.99 13.20
C LYS A 55 0.61 4.96 13.43
N ASN A 56 0.89 5.79 12.42
CA ASN A 56 1.99 6.74 12.35
C ASN A 56 3.40 6.12 12.38
N LYS A 57 3.52 4.80 12.15
CA LYS A 57 4.82 4.15 12.05
C LYS A 57 5.32 4.09 10.61
N ASN A 58 6.64 4.12 10.46
CA ASN A 58 7.31 4.06 9.17
C ASN A 58 7.60 2.62 8.76
N PHE A 59 7.44 2.37 7.47
CA PHE A 59 7.65 1.09 6.84
C PHE A 59 8.38 1.28 5.51
N GLU A 60 9.17 0.29 5.14
CA GLU A 60 9.52 0.07 3.74
C GLU A 60 8.41 -0.79 3.14
N ILE A 61 7.73 -0.27 2.12
CA ILE A 61 6.66 -0.96 1.40
C ILE A 61 7.12 -1.34 -0.01
N THR A 62 6.56 -2.42 -0.54
CA THR A 62 6.61 -2.76 -1.96
C THR A 62 5.18 -2.98 -2.42
N TYR A 63 4.77 -2.29 -3.48
CA TYR A 63 3.43 -2.37 -4.01
C TYR A 63 3.42 -2.47 -5.54
N THR A 64 2.33 -2.99 -6.09
CA THR A 64 2.09 -3.06 -7.53
C THR A 64 1.00 -2.06 -7.89
N GLU A 65 1.27 -1.22 -8.88
CA GLU A 65 0.28 -0.39 -9.57
C GLU A 65 -0.30 -1.21 -10.71
N VAL A 66 -1.62 -1.32 -10.78
CA VAL A 66 -2.32 -2.02 -11.88
C VAL A 66 -3.18 -1.02 -12.62
N PHE A 67 -2.93 -0.86 -13.92
CA PHE A 67 -3.62 0.09 -14.79
C PHE A 67 -3.78 -0.45 -16.20
N ASP A 68 -4.73 0.11 -16.96
CA ASP A 68 -5.02 -0.29 -18.34
C ASP A 68 -4.29 0.64 -19.35
N ASP A 69 -3.89 0.11 -20.51
CA ASP A 69 -3.14 0.85 -21.57
C ASP A 69 -4.03 1.74 -22.46
N GLU A 70 -5.34 1.52 -22.49
CA GLU A 70 -6.24 2.37 -23.27
C GLU A 70 -6.47 3.66 -22.49
N ASP A 71 -6.46 4.82 -23.17
CA ASP A 71 -6.63 6.19 -22.65
C ASP A 71 -7.94 6.44 -21.82
N SER A 72 -8.55 5.41 -21.24
CA SER A 72 -9.47 5.53 -20.12
C SER A 72 -8.66 5.79 -18.84
N GLU A 73 -8.77 7.00 -18.31
CA GLU A 73 -8.34 7.42 -16.96
C GLU A 73 -8.98 6.60 -15.81
N ASP A 74 -9.61 5.46 -16.09
CA ASP A 74 -10.69 4.90 -15.26
C ASP A 74 -10.26 3.74 -14.35
N PHE A 75 -9.08 3.14 -14.55
CA PHE A 75 -8.63 2.03 -13.70
C PHE A 75 -7.18 2.18 -13.24
N LEU A 76 -7.02 2.58 -11.98
CA LEU A 76 -5.79 2.47 -11.21
C LEU A 76 -6.11 1.77 -9.88
N MET A 77 -5.37 0.71 -9.57
CA MET A 77 -5.50 -0.03 -8.32
C MET A 77 -4.12 -0.29 -7.73
N PHE A 78 -4.01 -0.13 -6.41
CA PHE A 78 -2.77 -0.37 -5.69
C PHE A 78 -2.85 -1.64 -4.86
N LYS A 79 -1.88 -2.53 -5.06
CA LYS A 79 -1.76 -3.77 -4.29
C LYS A 79 -0.50 -3.77 -3.44
N LEU A 80 -0.65 -3.79 -2.13
CA LEU A 80 0.49 -3.91 -1.21
C LEU A 80 1.02 -5.35 -1.21
N GLU A 81 2.25 -5.53 -1.68
CA GLU A 81 2.88 -6.84 -1.84
C GLU A 81 3.75 -7.23 -0.65
N LYS A 82 4.51 -6.28 -0.11
CA LYS A 82 5.42 -6.49 1.03
C LYS A 82 5.46 -5.27 1.93
N ILE A 83 5.68 -5.51 3.22
CA ILE A 83 5.91 -4.47 4.21
C ILE A 83 7.02 -4.92 5.18
N ARG A 84 7.90 -3.98 5.54
CA ARG A 84 8.92 -4.17 6.56
C ARG A 84 8.89 -2.96 7.49
N PHE A 85 8.59 -3.23 8.76
CA PHE A 85 8.63 -2.22 9.82
C PHE A 85 10.04 -1.63 9.94
N LEU A 86 10.14 -0.30 9.90
CA LEU A 86 11.38 0.42 10.13
C LEU A 86 11.34 0.89 11.58
N ASP A 87 11.80 0.02 12.47
CA ASP A 87 11.94 0.39 13.88
C ASP A 87 12.98 1.52 13.97
N GLY A 88 12.60 2.64 14.55
CA GLY A 88 13.57 3.66 14.91
C GLY A 88 14.44 3.08 16.00
N ASN A 89 15.69 2.73 15.67
CA ASN A 89 16.67 2.27 16.66
C ASN A 89 16.60 3.18 17.89
N ARG A 90 16.30 2.57 19.04
CA ARG A 90 16.52 3.15 20.37
C ARG A 90 17.99 3.50 20.58
#